data_AF-A0A2G8JJE7-F1
#
_entry.id   AF-A0A2G8JJE7-F1
#
_cell.length_a   1.000
_cell.length_b   1.000
_cell.length_c   1.000
_cell.angle_alpha   90.00
_cell.angle_beta   90.00
_cell.angle_gamma   90.00
#
_symmetry.space_group_name_H-M   'P 1'
#
loop_
_entity.id
_entity.type
_entity.pdbx_description
1 polymer ?
#
loop_
_entity_poly.entity_id
_entity_poly.type
_entity_poly.pdbx_seq_one_letter_code
_entity_poly.pdbx_strand_id
1 'polypeptide(L)'
;MMKLAILGATGRTGVHLVEQALEEGHEVVAIVRTPSKVTTEHENLKVVSGDITSTASLKEHFEGCDAVVSCLGAGTLRNVTLYSESIKIIVAAMRETSIKKL
;
A
#
# COMPACT_ATOMS: atom_id res chain seq x y z
N MET A 1 -6.55 5.22 -16.17
CA MET A 1 -6.76 4.16 -15.17
C MET A 1 -5.44 3.48 -14.88
N MET A 2 -5.15 3.24 -13.61
CA MET A 2 -3.96 2.54 -13.13
C MET A 2 -4.35 1.50 -12.08
N LYS A 3 -3.49 0.51 -11.88
CA LYS A 3 -3.55 -0.41 -10.74
C LYS A 3 -2.56 0.02 -9.66
N LEU A 4 -3.07 0.45 -8.52
CA LEU A 4 -2.31 1.07 -7.44
C LEU A 4 -2.19 0.13 -6.23
N ALA A 5 -0.97 -0.12 -5.78
CA ALA A 5 -0.72 -0.77 -4.49
C ALA A 5 -0.58 0.29 -3.39
N ILE A 6 -1.54 0.37 -2.46
CA ILE A 6 -1.57 1.40 -1.42
C ILE A 6 -1.18 0.79 -0.08
N LEU A 7 -0.05 1.23 0.47
CA LEU A 7 0.42 0.87 1.81
C LEU A 7 -0.11 1.87 2.84
N GLY A 8 -0.56 1.37 4.00
CA GLY A 8 -1.15 2.23 5.01
C GLY A 8 -2.57 2.69 4.66
N ALA A 9 -3.30 1.89 3.88
CA ALA A 9 -4.65 2.16 3.40
C ALA A 9 -5.70 2.38 4.51
N THR A 10 -5.44 1.95 5.75
CA THR A 10 -6.32 2.19 6.92
C THR A 10 -5.93 3.41 7.76
N GLY A 11 -4.86 4.12 7.36
CA GLY A 11 -4.42 5.34 8.03
C GLY A 11 -5.24 6.56 7.60
N ARG A 12 -5.10 7.68 8.35
CA ARG A 12 -5.83 8.94 8.10
C ARG A 12 -5.77 9.41 6.65
N THR A 13 -4.62 9.30 5.99
CA THR A 13 -4.45 9.66 4.58
C THR A 13 -4.86 8.52 3.64
N GLY A 14 -4.51 7.29 4.00
CA GLY A 14 -4.75 6.12 3.15
C GLY A 14 -6.22 5.87 2.86
N VAL A 15 -7.12 6.08 3.83
CA VAL A 15 -8.56 5.87 3.62
C VAL A 15 -9.11 6.77 2.52
N HIS A 16 -8.79 8.07 2.57
CA HIS A 16 -9.23 9.04 1.59
C HIS A 16 -8.57 8.84 0.23
N LEU A 17 -7.31 8.39 0.19
CA LEU A 17 -6.64 8.07 -1.06
C LEU A 17 -7.30 6.87 -1.75
N VAL A 18 -7.65 5.83 -1.00
CA VAL A 18 -8.35 4.65 -1.54
C VAL A 18 -9.69 5.08 -2.13
N GLU A 19 -10.49 5.85 -1.39
CA GLU A 19 -11.79 6.35 -1.87
C GLU A 19 -11.64 7.14 -3.18
N GLN A 20 -10.74 8.14 -3.21
CA GLN A 20 -10.50 8.96 -4.40
C GLN A 20 -10.00 8.16 -5.60
N ALA A 21 -9.06 7.23 -5.38
CA ALA A 21 -8.55 6.39 -6.46
C ALA A 21 -9.66 5.51 -7.07
N LEU A 22 -10.54 4.97 -6.24
CA LEU A 22 -11.69 4.17 -6.70
C LEU A 22 -12.71 5.04 -7.44
N GLU A 23 -13.01 6.25 -6.95
CA GLU A 23 -13.89 7.24 -7.62
C GLU A 23 -13.35 7.67 -8.99
N GLU A 24 -12.03 7.78 -9.11
CA GLU A 24 -11.34 8.05 -10.39
C GLU A 24 -11.24 6.79 -11.28
N GLY A 25 -11.80 5.65 -10.86
CA GLY A 25 -11.89 4.41 -11.62
C GLY A 25 -10.58 3.60 -11.68
N HIS A 26 -9.65 3.82 -10.76
CA HIS A 26 -8.44 3.01 -10.63
C HIS A 26 -8.73 1.66 -9.95
N GLU A 27 -7.91 0.67 -10.24
CA GLU A 27 -7.85 -0.57 -9.46
C GLU A 27 -6.96 -0.36 -8.24
N VAL A 28 -7.42 -0.77 -7.07
CA VAL A 28 -6.69 -0.55 -5.80
C VAL A 28 -6.41 -1.89 -5.13
N VAL A 29 -5.13 -2.14 -4.85
CA VAL A 29 -4.68 -3.18 -3.92
C VAL A 29 -4.34 -2.50 -2.59
N ALA A 30 -5.28 -2.54 -1.64
CA ALA A 30 -5.11 -1.98 -0.31
C ALA A 30 -4.33 -2.97 0.58
N ILE A 31 -3.06 -2.66 0.86
CA ILE A 31 -2.17 -3.49 1.66
C ILE A 31 -2.21 -3.00 3.11
N VAL A 32 -2.74 -3.85 3.99
CA VAL A 32 -2.98 -3.53 5.41
C VAL A 32 -2.48 -4.64 6.32
N ARG A 33 -2.29 -4.34 7.61
CA ARG A 33 -1.93 -5.37 8.62
C ARG A 33 -3.12 -6.22 9.05
N THR A 34 -4.33 -5.68 8.96
CA THR A 34 -5.55 -6.34 9.43
C THR A 34 -6.66 -6.07 8.43
N PRO A 35 -6.85 -6.92 7.42
CA PRO A 35 -7.86 -6.74 6.36
C PRO A 35 -9.28 -6.49 6.89
N SER A 36 -9.66 -7.14 8.00
CA SER A 36 -10.98 -6.98 8.63
C SER A 36 -11.28 -5.57 9.16
N LYS A 37 -10.30 -4.66 9.19
CA LYS A 37 -10.51 -3.25 9.55
C LYS A 37 -10.95 -2.38 8.36
N VAL A 38 -10.87 -2.90 7.14
CA VAL A 38 -11.34 -2.20 5.94
C VAL A 38 -12.82 -2.52 5.77
N THR A 39 -13.66 -1.50 5.82
CA THR A 39 -15.13 -1.63 5.66
C THR A 39 -15.62 -1.18 4.29
N THR A 40 -14.75 -0.56 3.49
CA THR A 40 -15.06 -0.13 2.13
C THR A 40 -15.21 -1.34 1.23
N GLU A 41 -16.30 -1.37 0.47
CA GLU A 41 -16.56 -2.37 -0.56
C GLU A 41 -16.63 -1.68 -1.93
N HIS A 42 -15.91 -2.21 -2.91
CA HIS A 42 -15.90 -1.69 -4.28
C HIS A 42 -15.39 -2.78 -5.23
N GLU A 43 -15.91 -2.86 -6.46
CA GLU A 43 -15.52 -3.89 -7.43
C GLU A 43 -14.02 -3.82 -7.80
N ASN A 44 -13.48 -2.61 -7.87
CA ASN A 44 -12.06 -2.34 -8.15
C ASN A 44 -11.15 -2.37 -6.90
N LEU A 45 -11.65 -2.78 -5.72
CA LEU A 45 -10.88 -2.82 -4.48
C LEU A 45 -10.53 -4.27 -4.09
N LYS A 46 -9.23 -4.56 -4.00
CA LYS A 46 -8.68 -5.78 -3.39
C LYS A 46 -8.01 -5.44 -2.07
N VAL A 47 -8.49 -5.99 -0.96
CA VAL A 47 -7.87 -5.83 0.36
C VAL A 47 -7.02 -7.04 0.69
N VAL A 48 -5.74 -6.82 1.03
CA VAL A 48 -4.78 -7.91 1.30
C VAL A 48 -3.99 -7.64 2.58
N SER A 49 -3.53 -8.72 3.22
CA SER A 49 -2.61 -8.64 4.34
C SER A 49 -1.18 -8.50 3.85
N GLY A 50 -0.43 -7.54 4.37
CA GLY A 50 0.99 -7.37 4.04
C GLY A 50 1.83 -6.89 5.22
N ASP A 51 3.10 -7.32 5.23
CA ASP A 51 4.11 -6.95 6.22
C ASP A 51 5.19 -6.07 5.58
N ILE A 52 5.27 -4.83 6.04
CA ILE A 52 6.23 -3.82 5.56
C ILE A 52 7.68 -4.07 6.00
N THR A 53 7.91 -5.12 6.80
CA THR A 53 9.25 -5.60 7.17
C THR A 53 9.73 -6.77 6.29
N SER A 54 8.89 -7.25 5.37
CA SER A 54 9.16 -8.39 4.50
C SER A 54 9.01 -8.03 3.02
N THR A 55 10.14 -8.05 2.29
CA THR A 55 10.16 -7.82 0.83
C THR A 55 9.27 -8.83 0.10
N ALA A 56 9.35 -10.10 0.49
CA ALA A 56 8.54 -11.17 -0.12
C ALA A 56 7.05 -10.94 0.08
N SER A 57 6.65 -10.48 1.27
CA SER A 57 5.25 -10.17 1.56
C SER A 57 4.71 -9.03 0.68
N LEU A 58 5.52 -8.00 0.41
CA LEU A 58 5.09 -6.88 -0.43
C LEU A 58 5.12 -7.23 -1.92
N LYS A 59 6.12 -7.99 -2.36
CA LYS A 59 6.32 -8.39 -3.76
C LYS A 59 5.06 -9.03 -4.35
N GLU A 60 4.48 -10.02 -3.67
CA GLU A 60 3.28 -10.72 -4.12
C GLU A 60 2.13 -9.76 -4.47
N HIS A 61 1.99 -8.68 -3.71
CA HIS A 61 0.91 -7.71 -3.90
C HIS A 61 1.27 -6.59 -4.88
N PHE A 62 2.55 -6.46 -5.22
CA PHE A 62 3.02 -5.49 -6.22
C PHE A 62 2.92 -6.05 -7.63
N GLU A 63 2.91 -7.37 -7.83
CA GLU A 63 2.83 -7.96 -9.17
C GLU A 63 1.63 -7.44 -9.98
N GLY A 64 1.92 -6.93 -11.18
CA GLY A 64 0.93 -6.35 -12.09
C GLY A 64 0.39 -4.97 -11.69
N CYS A 65 0.91 -4.33 -10.65
CA CYS A 65 0.58 -2.94 -10.33
C CYS A 65 1.42 -1.95 -11.14
N ASP A 66 0.85 -0.78 -11.44
CA ASP A 66 1.53 0.30 -12.18
C ASP A 66 2.33 1.23 -11.26
N ALA A 67 1.87 1.38 -10.01
CA ALA A 67 2.52 2.21 -9.01
C ALA A 67 2.26 1.69 -7.59
N VAL A 68 3.20 1.97 -6.70
CA VAL A 68 3.03 1.84 -5.26
C VAL A 68 2.77 3.22 -4.69
N VAL A 69 1.93 3.36 -3.67
CA VAL A 69 1.76 4.61 -2.91
C VAL A 69 1.95 4.32 -1.44
N SER A 70 2.87 5.03 -0.80
CA SER A 70 3.12 4.88 0.64
C SER A 70 2.37 5.94 1.45
N CYS A 71 1.32 5.52 2.15
CA CYS A 71 0.64 6.31 3.18
C CYS A 71 0.98 5.83 4.60
N LEU A 72 2.15 5.20 4.77
CA LEU A 72 2.60 4.71 6.07
C LEU A 72 2.78 5.87 7.06
N GLY A 73 2.35 5.65 8.30
CA GLY A 73 2.45 6.62 9.38
C GLY A 73 2.79 5.93 10.69
N ALA A 74 3.68 6.53 11.47
CA ALA A 74 4.16 5.96 12.73
C ALA A 74 3.13 5.96 13.86
N GLY A 75 2.07 6.77 13.76
CA GLY A 75 1.05 6.92 14.80
C GLY A 75 1.58 7.53 16.11
N THR A 76 2.83 8.03 16.11
CA THR A 76 3.50 8.63 17.27
C THR A 76 4.46 9.73 16.82
N LEU A 77 4.77 10.65 17.73
CA LEU A 77 5.73 11.75 17.55
C LEU A 77 7.13 11.44 18.11
N ARG A 78 7.35 10.22 18.61
CA ARG A 78 8.67 9.76 19.08
C ARG A 78 9.61 9.49 17.90
N ASN A 79 10.92 9.40 18.17
CA ASN A 79 11.88 8.90 17.20
C ASN A 79 11.50 7.50 16.73
N VAL A 80 11.42 7.32 15.42
CA VAL A 80 11.05 6.06 14.77
C VAL A 80 11.93 5.81 13.56
N THR A 81 12.18 4.53 13.29
CA THR A 81 12.86 4.07 12.07
C THR A 81 11.88 3.52 11.03
N LEU A 82 10.57 3.55 11.34
CA LEU A 82 9.51 2.98 10.49
C LEU A 82 9.68 3.38 9.03
N TYR A 83 9.77 4.69 8.75
CA TYR A 83 9.85 5.22 7.39
C TYR A 83 11.13 4.78 6.66
N SER A 84 12.29 4.85 7.33
CA SER A 84 13.59 4.53 6.73
C SER A 84 13.80 3.04 6.52
N GLU A 85 13.25 2.19 7.39
CA GLU A 85 13.32 0.75 7.20
C GLU A 85 12.27 0.27 6.20
N SER A 86 11.02 0.75 6.30
CA SER A 86 9.97 0.35 5.36
C SER A 86 10.31 0.75 3.93
N ILE A 87 10.86 1.95 3.70
CA ILE A 87 11.19 2.39 2.34
C ILE A 87 12.23 1.50 1.66
N LYS A 88 13.21 0.98 2.41
CA LYS A 88 14.20 0.01 1.88
C LYS A 88 13.51 -1.27 1.41
N ILE A 89 12.59 -1.78 2.22
CA ILE A 89 11.83 -2.99 1.91
C ILE A 89 10.89 -2.76 0.71
N ILE A 90 10.17 -1.64 0.68
CA ILE A 90 9.27 -1.26 -0.42
C ILE A 90 10.04 -1.16 -1.73
N VAL A 91 11.15 -0.42 -1.75
CA VAL A 91 11.96 -0.25 -2.97
C VAL A 91 12.59 -1.56 -3.42
N ALA A 92 13.01 -2.43 -2.48
CA ALA A 92 13.49 -3.77 -2.83
C ALA A 92 12.40 -4.59 -3.54
N ALA A 93 11.18 -4.62 -2.99
CA ALA A 93 10.06 -5.35 -3.58
C ALA A 93 9.67 -4.77 -4.95
N MET A 94 9.62 -3.44 -5.09
CA MET A 94 9.36 -2.77 -6.38
C MET A 94 10.38 -3.14 -7.46
N ARG A 95 11.66 -3.26 -7.10
CA ARG A 95 12.72 -3.66 -8.05
C ARG A 95 12.52 -5.10 -8.54
N GLU A 96 12.07 -6.01 -7.67
CA GLU A 96 11.77 -7.39 -8.06
C GLU A 96 10.53 -7.51 -8.96
N THR A 97 9.61 -6.56 -8.90
CA THR A 97 8.40 -6.51 -9.74
C THR A 97 8.49 -5.50 -10.90
N SER A 98 9.66 -4.89 -11.10
CA SER A 98 9.92 -3.87 -12.15
C SER A 98 9.03 -2.62 -12.08
N ILE A 99 8.42 -2.31 -10.93
CA ILE A 99 7.66 -1.07 -10.72
C ILE A 99 8.64 0.10 -10.55
N LYS A 100 8.37 1.21 -11.25
CA LYS A 100 9.25 2.39 -11.27
C LYS A 100 8.66 3.64 -10.64
N LYS A 101 7.40 3.59 -10.19
CA LYS A 101 6.68 4.73 -9.60
C LYS A 101 6.28 4.39 -8.15
N LEU A 102 6.72 5.24 -7.23
CA LEU A 102 6.37 5.24 -5.80
C LEU A 102 5.73 6.59 -5.43
#